data_AF-A0A060C7G7-F1
#
_entry.id   AF-A0A060C7G7-F1
#
_cell.length_a   1.000
_cell.length_b   1.000
_cell.length_c   1.000
_cell.angle_alpha   90.00
_cell.angle_beta   90.00
_cell.angle_gamma   90.00
#
_symmetry.space_group_name_H-M   'P 1'
#
loop_
_entity.id
_entity.type
_entity.pdbx_description
1 polymer ?
#
loop_
_entity_poly.entity_id
_entity_poly.type
_entity_poly.pdbx_seq_one_letter_code
_entity_poly.pdbx_strand_id
1 'polypeptide(L)'
;PFTWNVVIADNASTDATWPIARTLHDRWPHNIRALHIDRKGRGFALKVSWLSSKATVVAYMDADLSTDIRHTGQLVLPLLFGDADLTCGCRLDPRASVTRSWTRETISRTYNRMLRSYLDAGFRDAQCGFKAMTQEAAHALLPYVEDDEWFFDTELLMNAQWMG
;
A
#
# COMPACT_ATOMS: atom_id res chain seq x y z
N PRO A 1 21.90 -11.13 -1.29
CA PRO A 1 21.52 -9.90 -0.53
C PRO A 1 20.48 -9.10 -1.32
N PHE A 2 19.38 -8.69 -0.69
CA PHE A 2 18.38 -7.86 -1.35
C PHE A 2 18.81 -6.40 -1.36
N THR A 3 18.55 -5.69 -2.45
CA THR A 3 18.67 -4.23 -2.54
C THR A 3 17.33 -3.59 -2.24
N TRP A 4 17.32 -2.39 -1.68
CA TRP A 4 16.10 -1.70 -1.28
C TRP A 4 16.23 -0.19 -1.48
N ASN A 5 15.09 0.45 -1.72
CA ASN A 5 14.92 1.89 -1.77
C ASN A 5 13.64 2.29 -1.05
N VAL A 6 13.69 3.37 -0.27
CA VAL A 6 12.54 3.98 0.38
C VAL A 6 12.13 5.20 -0.43
N VAL A 7 10.88 5.26 -0.85
CA VAL A 7 10.30 6.43 -1.50
C VAL A 7 9.40 7.14 -0.50
N ILE A 8 9.73 8.40 -0.20
CA ILE A 8 8.88 9.29 0.60
C ILE A 8 8.02 10.07 -0.40
N ALA A 9 6.78 9.62 -0.59
CA ALA A 9 5.80 10.27 -1.45
C ALA A 9 5.01 11.32 -0.64
N ASP A 10 5.41 12.58 -0.76
CA ASP A 10 4.72 13.71 -0.16
C ASP A 10 3.50 14.09 -1.00
N ASN A 11 2.29 13.94 -0.46
CA ASN A 11 1.05 14.11 -1.20
C ASN A 11 0.35 15.45 -0.87
N ALA A 12 0.94 16.54 -1.36
CA ALA A 12 0.46 17.91 -1.20
C ALA A 12 0.38 18.34 0.28
N SER A 13 1.39 17.99 1.07
CA SER A 13 1.48 18.40 2.46
C SER A 13 1.71 19.91 2.56
N THR A 14 1.12 20.53 3.57
CA THR A 14 1.28 21.98 3.88
C THR A 14 2.18 22.23 5.07
N ASP A 15 2.77 21.17 5.64
CA ASP A 15 3.63 21.20 6.80
C ASP A 15 5.11 20.98 6.42
N ALA A 16 5.94 20.60 7.39
CA ALA A 16 7.36 20.38 7.18
C ALA A 16 7.70 19.04 6.48
N THR A 17 6.71 18.24 6.07
CA THR A 17 6.94 16.90 5.48
C THR A 17 7.83 16.97 4.25
N TRP A 18 7.56 17.86 3.30
CA TRP A 18 8.39 18.00 2.09
C TRP A 18 9.83 18.44 2.39
N PRO A 19 10.10 19.51 3.17
CA PRO A 19 11.45 19.85 3.61
C PRO A 19 12.21 18.70 4.29
N ILE A 20 11.54 17.93 5.14
CA ILE A 20 12.12 16.78 5.83
C ILE A 20 12.46 15.67 4.83
N ALA A 21 11.53 15.32 3.93
CA ALA A 21 11.73 14.30 2.90
C ALA A 21 12.95 14.61 2.02
N ARG A 22 13.12 15.87 1.61
CA ARG A 22 14.29 16.33 0.86
C ARG A 22 15.59 16.19 1.66
N THR A 23 15.58 16.61 2.92
CA THR A 23 16.76 16.49 3.80
C THR A 23 17.19 15.01 3.96
N LEU A 24 16.23 14.09 4.05
CA LEU A 24 16.50 12.65 4.13
C LEU A 24 17.07 12.10 2.81
N HIS A 25 16.53 12.54 1.67
CA HIS A 25 17.09 12.21 0.35
C HIS A 25 18.55 12.69 0.23
N ASP A 26 18.83 13.95 0.58
CA ASP A 26 20.18 14.52 0.47
C ASP A 26 21.19 13.79 1.36
N ARG A 27 20.74 13.28 2.52
CA ARG A 27 21.57 12.51 3.45
C ARG A 27 21.81 11.06 3.00
N TRP A 28 20.87 10.44 2.30
CA TRP A 28 20.96 9.05 1.82
C TRP A 28 20.50 8.90 0.36
N PRO A 29 21.19 9.52 -0.61
CA PRO A 29 20.69 9.67 -1.99
C PRO A 29 20.58 8.35 -2.75
N HIS A 30 21.30 7.31 -2.32
CA HIS A 30 21.29 5.98 -2.94
C HIS A 30 20.16 5.08 -2.42
N ASN A 31 19.53 5.42 -1.30
CA ASN A 31 18.55 4.57 -0.62
C ASN A 31 17.20 5.27 -0.39
N ILE A 32 17.18 6.59 -0.36
CA ILE A 32 15.97 7.39 -0.11
C ILE A 32 15.71 8.27 -1.32
N ARG A 33 14.47 8.25 -1.83
CA ARG A 33 13.97 9.15 -2.86
C ARG A 33 12.82 9.97 -2.30
N ALA A 34 12.88 11.30 -2.46
CA ALA A 34 11.75 12.18 -2.17
C ALA A 34 10.94 12.40 -3.45
N LEU A 35 9.62 12.26 -3.39
CA LEU A 35 8.69 12.47 -4.51
C LEU A 35 7.58 13.41 -4.04
N HIS A 36 7.50 14.61 -4.62
CA HIS A 36 6.40 15.54 -4.34
C HIS A 36 5.27 15.33 -5.36
N ILE A 37 4.03 15.34 -4.86
CA ILE A 37 2.83 15.12 -5.64
C ILE A 37 1.81 16.20 -5.27
N ASP A 38 1.64 17.19 -6.15
CA ASP A 38 0.79 18.37 -5.90
C ASP A 38 -0.72 18.05 -5.81
N ARG A 39 -1.14 16.92 -6.40
CA ARG A 39 -2.54 16.48 -6.40
C ARG A 39 -2.80 15.53 -5.24
N LYS A 40 -3.68 15.92 -4.32
CA LYS A 40 -4.16 15.06 -3.22
C LYS A 40 -4.81 13.78 -3.74
N GLY A 41 -4.61 12.71 -2.98
CA GLY A 41 -5.19 11.39 -3.21
C GLY A 41 -4.17 10.31 -2.88
N ARG A 42 -4.44 9.53 -1.83
CA ARG A 42 -3.53 8.45 -1.41
C ARG A 42 -3.35 7.41 -2.52
N GLY A 43 -4.45 7.00 -3.16
CA GLY A 43 -4.42 6.10 -4.31
C GLY A 43 -3.63 6.69 -5.47
N PHE A 44 -3.80 7.97 -5.76
CA PHE A 44 -3.01 8.67 -6.78
C PHE A 44 -1.52 8.68 -6.44
N ALA A 45 -1.17 9.01 -5.20
CA ALA A 45 0.21 9.00 -4.73
C ALA A 45 0.86 7.62 -4.86
N LEU A 46 0.11 6.55 -4.52
CA LEU A 46 0.55 5.17 -4.70
C LEU A 46 0.74 4.82 -6.18
N LYS A 47 -0.22 5.14 -7.05
CA LYS A 47 -0.11 4.91 -8.50
C LYS A 47 1.15 5.54 -9.07
N VAL A 48 1.37 6.82 -8.81
CA VAL A 48 2.55 7.56 -9.31
C VAL A 48 3.83 6.96 -8.75
N SER A 49 3.87 6.63 -7.46
CA SER A 49 5.07 6.08 -6.81
C SER A 49 5.42 4.69 -7.34
N TRP A 50 4.43 3.81 -7.51
CA TRP A 50 4.63 2.44 -7.96
C TRP A 50 4.92 2.36 -9.46
N LEU A 51 4.16 3.06 -10.31
CA LEU A 51 4.36 3.06 -11.77
C LEU A 51 5.67 3.73 -12.21
N SER A 52 6.25 4.61 -11.38
CA SER A 52 7.56 5.23 -11.64
C SER A 52 8.74 4.51 -10.98
N SER A 53 8.48 3.40 -10.28
CA SER A 53 9.51 2.57 -9.66
C SER A 53 10.20 1.68 -10.70
N LYS A 54 11.44 1.30 -10.41
CA LYS A 54 12.20 0.28 -11.16
C LYS A 54 12.48 -0.97 -10.31
N ALA A 55 11.88 -1.03 -9.13
CA ALA A 55 12.04 -2.17 -8.23
C ALA A 55 11.14 -3.31 -8.69
N THR A 56 11.65 -4.54 -8.64
CA THR A 56 10.89 -5.76 -8.95
C THR A 56 9.64 -5.93 -8.10
N VAL A 57 9.70 -5.47 -6.85
CA VAL A 57 8.56 -5.44 -5.92
C VAL A 57 8.44 -4.05 -5.34
N VAL A 58 7.21 -3.55 -5.31
CA VAL A 58 6.85 -2.30 -4.63
C VAL A 58 6.00 -2.62 -3.41
N ALA A 59 6.24 -1.89 -2.33
CA ALA A 59 5.50 -2.04 -1.08
C ALA A 59 5.09 -0.66 -0.55
N TYR A 60 3.99 -0.63 0.18
CA TYR A 60 3.50 0.55 0.89
C TYR A 60 3.28 0.22 2.35
N MET A 61 3.61 1.18 3.20
CA MET A 61 3.24 1.25 4.60
C MET A 61 2.95 2.70 4.96
N ASP A 62 1.98 2.92 5.86
CA ASP A 62 1.71 4.24 6.40
C ASP A 62 2.93 4.77 7.20
N ALA A 63 3.23 6.06 7.06
CA ALA A 63 4.37 6.70 7.72
C ALA A 63 4.20 6.83 9.25
N ASP A 64 2.98 6.62 9.76
CA ASP A 64 2.65 6.68 11.19
C ASP A 64 3.09 5.43 11.98
N LEU A 65 3.74 4.47 11.30
CA LEU A 65 4.20 3.20 11.87
C LEU A 65 3.08 2.40 12.54
N SER A 66 1.83 2.60 12.11
CA SER A 66 0.68 1.79 12.55
C SER A 66 0.82 0.31 12.17
N THR A 67 1.69 0.00 11.22
CA THR A 67 2.16 -1.36 10.93
C THR A 67 3.66 -1.46 11.22
N ASP A 68 4.05 -2.52 11.92
CA ASP A 68 5.44 -2.75 12.27
C ASP A 68 6.26 -3.20 11.06
N ILE A 69 7.32 -2.45 10.76
CA ILE A 69 8.23 -2.65 9.62
C ILE A 69 8.88 -4.05 9.62
N ARG A 70 8.93 -4.74 10.77
CA ARG A 70 9.45 -6.11 10.86
C ARG A 70 8.63 -7.11 10.04
N HIS A 71 7.38 -6.78 9.70
CA HIS A 71 6.53 -7.62 8.86
C HIS A 71 6.77 -7.44 7.35
N THR A 72 7.61 -6.50 6.91
CA THR A 72 7.85 -6.24 5.48
C THR A 72 8.37 -7.48 4.75
N GLY A 73 9.18 -8.31 5.42
CA GLY A 73 9.62 -9.59 4.86
C GLY A 73 8.47 -10.55 4.55
N GLN A 74 7.45 -10.65 5.43
CA GLN A 74 6.30 -11.52 5.22
C GLN A 74 5.45 -11.08 4.02
N LEU A 75 5.46 -9.78 3.74
CA LEU A 75 4.72 -9.18 2.63
C LEU A 75 5.47 -9.34 1.30
N VAL A 76 6.78 -9.14 1.30
CA VAL A 76 7.60 -9.04 0.07
C VAL A 76 8.16 -10.40 -0.37
N LEU A 77 8.47 -11.32 0.54
CA LEU A 77 9.10 -12.59 0.19
C LEU A 77 8.25 -13.46 -0.77
N PRO A 78 6.92 -13.64 -0.58
CA PRO A 78 6.11 -14.41 -1.53
C PRO A 78 6.19 -13.84 -2.95
N LEU A 79 6.26 -12.51 -3.08
CA LEU A 79 6.38 -11.82 -4.38
C LEU A 79 7.75 -12.07 -5.02
N LEU A 80 8.82 -12.02 -4.22
CA LEU A 80 10.18 -12.26 -4.71
C LEU A 80 10.43 -13.73 -5.10
N PHE A 81 9.71 -14.67 -4.48
CA PHE A 81 9.79 -16.09 -4.83
C PHE A 81 8.80 -16.52 -5.92
N GLY A 82 7.91 -15.63 -6.36
CA GLY A 82 6.91 -15.92 -7.39
C GLY A 82 5.72 -16.73 -6.90
N ASP A 83 5.46 -16.74 -5.58
CA ASP A 83 4.31 -17.40 -4.97
C ASP A 83 3.03 -16.54 -5.04
N ALA A 84 3.17 -15.24 -5.33
CA ALA A 84 2.06 -14.29 -5.47
C ALA A 84 2.47 -13.07 -6.29
N ASP A 85 1.49 -12.36 -6.83
CA ASP A 85 1.65 -11.08 -7.54
C ASP A 85 1.24 -9.85 -6.70
N LEU A 86 0.37 -10.07 -5.70
CA LEU A 86 -0.13 -9.07 -4.77
C LEU A 86 -0.27 -9.68 -3.38
N THR A 87 0.27 -9.00 -2.37
CA THR A 87 0.11 -9.36 -0.95
C THR A 87 -0.44 -8.19 -0.16
N CYS A 88 -1.29 -8.49 0.82
CA CYS A 88 -1.89 -7.51 1.70
C CYS A 88 -1.84 -8.01 3.14
N GLY A 89 -1.43 -7.13 4.07
CA GLY A 89 -1.57 -7.39 5.49
C GLY A 89 -3.04 -7.47 5.90
N CYS A 90 -3.31 -8.13 7.03
CA CYS A 90 -4.67 -8.24 7.56
C CYS A 90 -4.69 -7.76 9.01
N ARG A 91 -5.36 -6.64 9.30
CA ARG A 91 -5.52 -6.14 10.68
C ARG A 91 -6.69 -6.78 11.41
N LEU A 92 -7.58 -7.43 10.67
CA LEU A 92 -8.75 -8.14 11.20
C LEU A 92 -8.44 -9.60 11.59
N ASP A 93 -7.18 -10.02 11.44
CA ASP A 93 -6.73 -11.31 11.94
C ASP A 93 -6.73 -11.31 13.48
N PRO A 94 -7.26 -12.33 14.17
CA PRO A 94 -7.25 -12.40 15.64
C PRO A 94 -5.85 -12.31 16.26
N ARG A 95 -4.79 -12.60 15.49
CA ARG A 95 -3.39 -12.52 15.92
C ARG A 95 -2.77 -11.14 15.71
N ALA A 96 -3.45 -10.24 14.99
CA ALA A 96 -2.97 -8.89 14.77
C ALA A 96 -3.15 -8.06 16.06
N SER A 97 -2.05 -7.51 16.59
CA SER A 97 -2.10 -6.58 17.72
C SER A 97 -2.30 -5.16 17.18
N VAL A 98 -3.56 -4.71 17.10
CA VAL A 98 -3.89 -3.36 16.61
C VAL A 98 -4.85 -2.69 17.59
N THR A 99 -4.45 -1.54 18.13
CA THR A 99 -5.30 -0.72 19.00
C THR A 99 -6.19 0.17 18.14
N ARG A 100 -7.51 -0.06 18.10
CA ARG A 100 -8.46 0.75 17.32
C ARG A 100 -9.67 1.16 18.17
N SER A 101 -10.29 2.28 17.81
CA SER A 101 -11.59 2.64 18.38
C SER A 101 -12.68 1.68 17.92
N TRP A 102 -13.63 1.38 18.81
CA TRP A 102 -14.77 0.50 18.51
C TRP A 102 -15.55 0.93 17.26
N THR A 103 -15.71 2.23 17.04
CA THR A 103 -16.38 2.76 15.83
C THR A 103 -15.64 2.38 14.55
N ARG A 104 -14.30 2.53 14.53
CA ARG A 104 -13.49 2.15 13.36
C ARG A 104 -13.54 0.64 13.12
N GLU A 105 -13.57 -0.15 14.18
CA GLU A 105 -13.66 -1.61 14.09
C GLU A 105 -15.00 -2.06 13.48
N THR A 106 -16.12 -1.52 13.96
CA THR A 106 -17.45 -1.85 13.44
C THR A 106 -17.61 -1.44 11.98
N ILE A 107 -17.19 -0.22 11.62
CA ILE A 107 -17.25 0.26 10.22
C ILE A 107 -16.41 -0.66 9.32
N SER A 108 -15.17 -0.96 9.72
CA SER A 108 -14.26 -1.82 8.96
C SER A 108 -14.84 -3.23 8.76
N ARG A 109 -15.43 -3.83 9.81
CA ARG A 109 -16.02 -5.17 9.72
C ARG A 109 -17.25 -5.21 8.83
N THR A 110 -18.15 -4.23 8.98
CA THR A 110 -19.36 -4.12 8.15
C THR A 110 -18.99 -3.92 6.68
N TYR A 111 -18.05 -3.02 6.41
CA TYR A 111 -17.56 -2.78 5.05
C TYR A 111 -16.97 -4.04 4.40
N ASN A 112 -16.02 -4.70 5.08
CA ASN A 112 -15.43 -5.94 4.56
C ASN A 112 -16.46 -7.07 4.44
N ARG A 113 -17.51 -7.10 5.29
CA ARG A 113 -18.61 -8.07 5.15
C ARG A 113 -19.45 -7.79 3.90
N MET A 114 -19.71 -6.52 3.58
CA MET A 114 -20.39 -6.13 2.34
C MET A 114 -19.60 -6.56 1.11
N LEU A 115 -18.28 -6.31 1.08
CA LEU A 115 -17.44 -6.74 -0.04
C LEU A 115 -17.50 -8.25 -0.26
N ARG A 116 -17.43 -9.03 0.83
CA ARG A 116 -17.55 -10.49 0.76
C ARG A 116 -18.94 -10.96 0.32
N SER A 117 -20.02 -10.29 0.74
CA SER A 117 -21.38 -10.72 0.41
C SER A 117 -21.83 -10.31 -0.99
N TYR A 118 -21.39 -9.15 -1.48
CA TYR A 118 -21.86 -8.58 -2.74
C TYR A 118 -20.90 -8.76 -3.90
N LEU A 119 -19.59 -8.83 -3.63
CA LEU A 119 -18.55 -8.91 -4.66
C LEU A 119 -17.73 -10.20 -4.60
N ASP A 120 -18.11 -11.15 -3.73
CA ASP A 120 -17.41 -12.42 -3.50
C ASP A 120 -15.91 -12.24 -3.20
N ALA A 121 -15.56 -11.19 -2.46
CA ALA A 121 -14.18 -10.89 -2.11
C ALA A 121 -13.53 -12.03 -1.29
N GLY A 122 -12.41 -12.57 -1.75
CA GLY A 122 -11.60 -13.59 -1.06
C GLY A 122 -10.71 -13.02 0.05
N PHE A 123 -10.53 -11.70 0.10
CA PHE A 123 -9.70 -11.03 1.09
C PHE A 123 -10.46 -10.61 2.36
N ARG A 124 -9.72 -10.47 3.47
CA ARG A 124 -10.30 -10.16 4.79
C ARG A 124 -10.36 -8.68 5.13
N ASP A 125 -9.36 -7.90 4.70
CA ASP A 125 -9.19 -6.47 5.03
C ASP A 125 -8.75 -5.70 3.79
N ALA A 126 -9.71 -5.11 3.06
CA ALA A 126 -9.41 -4.31 1.87
C ALA A 126 -8.51 -3.11 2.21
N GLN A 127 -8.77 -2.47 3.35
CA GLN A 127 -8.27 -1.13 3.64
C GLN A 127 -6.94 -1.13 4.40
N CYS A 128 -6.26 -2.26 4.45
CA CYS A 128 -4.99 -2.37 5.14
C CYS A 128 -3.93 -1.56 4.37
N GLY A 129 -3.36 -0.52 4.98
CA GLY A 129 -2.30 0.29 4.37
C GLY A 129 -0.96 -0.44 4.22
N PHE A 130 -0.93 -1.76 4.42
CA PHE A 130 0.27 -2.58 4.26
C PHE A 130 0.07 -3.55 3.09
N LYS A 131 0.58 -3.17 1.92
CA LYS A 131 0.42 -3.91 0.66
C LYS A 131 1.72 -3.93 -0.12
N ALA A 132 1.97 -5.03 -0.83
CA ALA A 132 3.05 -5.09 -1.80
C ALA A 132 2.60 -5.83 -3.05
N MET A 133 3.22 -5.53 -4.18
CA MET A 133 2.94 -6.18 -5.46
C MET A 133 4.20 -6.24 -6.31
N THR A 134 4.21 -7.16 -7.27
CA THR A 134 5.24 -7.17 -8.33
C THR A 134 5.08 -5.94 -9.21
N GLN A 135 6.17 -5.50 -9.83
CA GLN A 135 6.13 -4.37 -10.77
C GLN A 135 5.21 -4.68 -11.95
N GLU A 136 5.23 -5.93 -12.41
CA GLU A 136 4.39 -6.45 -13.47
C GLU A 136 2.90 -6.32 -13.09
N ALA A 137 2.52 -6.76 -11.88
CA ALA A 137 1.17 -6.61 -11.38
C ALA A 137 0.77 -5.13 -11.22
N ALA A 138 1.69 -4.26 -10.79
CA ALA A 138 1.42 -2.83 -10.71
C ALA A 138 1.05 -2.24 -12.08
N HIS A 139 1.80 -2.57 -13.13
CA HIS A 139 1.52 -2.10 -14.48
C HIS A 139 0.25 -2.73 -15.08
N ALA A 140 -0.09 -3.96 -14.70
CA ALA A 140 -1.31 -4.63 -15.15
C ALA A 140 -2.57 -4.12 -14.44
N LEU A 141 -2.53 -3.91 -13.13
CA LEU A 141 -3.71 -3.63 -12.30
C LEU A 141 -4.05 -2.14 -12.18
N LEU A 142 -3.04 -1.30 -11.96
CA LEU A 142 -3.27 0.11 -11.63
C LEU A 142 -4.00 0.92 -12.72
N PRO A 143 -3.88 0.62 -14.04
CA PRO A 143 -4.68 1.29 -15.07
C PRO A 143 -6.20 1.09 -14.94
N TYR A 144 -6.63 0.02 -14.26
CA TYR A 144 -8.05 -0.31 -14.07
C TYR A 144 -8.60 0.17 -12.72
N VAL A 145 -7.76 0.78 -11.88
CA VAL A 145 -8.20 1.42 -10.65
C VAL A 145 -8.57 2.86 -10.98
N GLU A 146 -9.84 3.22 -10.79
CA GLU A 146 -10.38 4.55 -11.11
C GLU A 146 -10.27 5.49 -9.92
N ASP A 147 -10.62 5.01 -8.72
CA ASP A 147 -10.55 5.82 -7.51
C ASP A 147 -9.10 6.10 -7.10
N ASP A 148 -8.83 7.37 -6.87
CA ASP A 148 -7.51 7.90 -6.53
C ASP A 148 -7.37 8.19 -5.02
N GLU A 149 -8.37 7.84 -4.21
CA GLU A 149 -8.49 8.22 -2.80
C GLU A 149 -8.70 7.01 -1.88
N TRP A 150 -9.93 6.85 -1.37
CA TRP A 150 -10.27 5.91 -0.30
C TRP A 150 -10.62 4.52 -0.83
N PHE A 151 -11.26 4.45 -2.01
CA PHE A 151 -11.68 3.18 -2.62
C PHE A 151 -10.57 2.52 -3.45
N PHE A 152 -9.47 3.23 -3.72
CA PHE A 152 -8.28 2.72 -4.38
C PHE A 152 -7.91 1.28 -3.96
N ASP A 153 -7.82 1.02 -2.66
CA ASP A 153 -7.41 -0.28 -2.13
C ASP A 153 -8.41 -1.40 -2.49
N THR A 154 -9.70 -1.07 -2.46
CA THR A 154 -10.78 -2.01 -2.76
C THR A 154 -10.81 -2.34 -4.23
N GLU A 155 -10.75 -1.32 -5.09
CA GLU A 155 -10.70 -1.52 -6.54
C GLU A 155 -9.47 -2.31 -6.95
N LEU A 156 -8.30 -1.99 -6.37
CA LEU A 156 -7.06 -2.73 -6.60
C LEU A 156 -7.23 -4.23 -6.29
N LEU A 157 -7.74 -4.56 -5.10
CA LEU A 157 -7.87 -5.96 -4.67
C LEU A 157 -8.96 -6.70 -5.45
N MET A 158 -10.06 -6.03 -5.80
CA MET A 158 -11.12 -6.61 -6.62
C MET A 158 -10.65 -6.88 -8.05
N ASN A 159 -9.96 -5.91 -8.67
CA ASN A 159 -9.39 -6.09 -10.01
C ASN A 159 -8.37 -7.22 -10.02
N ALA A 160 -7.50 -7.32 -9.01
CA ALA A 160 -6.57 -8.43 -8.87
C ALA A 160 -7.30 -9.77 -8.82
N GLN A 161 -8.33 -9.90 -7.97
CA GLN A 161 -9.10 -11.14 -7.88
C GLN A 161 -9.79 -11.51 -9.19
N TRP A 162 -10.34 -10.53 -9.92
CA TRP A 162 -11.05 -10.80 -11.18
C TRP A 162 -10.12 -11.14 -12.34
N MET A 163 -8.86 -10.70 -12.30
CA MET A 163 -7.85 -11.02 -13.32
C MET A 163 -7.17 -12.37 -13.09
N GLY A 164 -7.28 -12.92 -11.88
CA GLY A 164 -6.66 -14.20 -11.48
C GLY A 164 -5.25 -14.02 -10.96
#